data_AF-A0A5B7BPW2-F1
#
_entry.id   AF-A0A5B7BPW2-F1
#
_cell.length_a   1.000
_cell.length_b   1.000
_cell.length_c   1.000
_cell.angle_alpha   90.00
_cell.angle_beta   90.00
_cell.angle_gamma   90.00
#
_symmetry.space_group_name_H-M   'P 1'
#
loop_
_entity.id
_entity.type
_entity.pdbx_description
1 polymer ?
#
loop_
_entity_poly.entity_id
_entity_poly.type
_entity_poly.pdbx_seq_one_letter_code
_entity_poly.pdbx_strand_id
1 'polypeptide(L)'
;MATAKYLVEKFDGHNSFGLWHIKMRALLRQQGLTKILDGTLPSTLTKEQTTKIEENAHNVIQLSLADGILREVTDEEIASRLWKKLVSLYIKKLLTNHLYLKQQLYTLKMKEGMSISEHVDEFNKIIMDMKNINLKIDEED
;
A
#
# COMPACT_ATOMS: atom_id res chain seq x y z
N MET A 1 -10.86 -12.65 28.38
CA MET A 1 -10.27 -13.27 27.17
C MET A 1 -9.39 -12.21 26.52
N ALA A 2 -8.08 -12.43 26.45
CA ALA A 2 -7.16 -11.48 25.86
C ALA A 2 -7.39 -11.45 24.34
N THR A 3 -8.09 -10.43 23.85
CA THR A 3 -8.10 -10.10 22.43
C THR A 3 -6.66 -9.77 22.06
N ALA A 4 -5.99 -10.69 21.36
CA ALA A 4 -4.72 -10.41 20.71
C ALA A 4 -4.96 -9.18 19.83
N LYS A 5 -4.48 -8.01 20.27
CA LYS A 5 -4.41 -6.81 19.44
C LYS A 5 -3.49 -7.16 18.30
N TYR A 6 -4.04 -7.56 17.16
CA TYR A 6 -3.32 -7.60 15.90
C TYR A 6 -2.90 -6.17 15.60
N LEU A 7 -1.73 -5.78 16.10
CA LEU A 7 -1.14 -4.49 15.82
C LEU A 7 -0.63 -4.59 14.38
N VAL A 8 -1.45 -4.13 13.43
CA VAL A 8 -0.94 -3.80 12.11
C VAL A 8 0.11 -2.72 12.35
N GLU A 9 1.34 -3.01 11.95
CA GLU A 9 2.44 -2.06 12.02
C GLU A 9 2.02 -0.78 11.28
N LYS A 10 2.35 0.38 11.84
CA LYS A 10 1.95 1.65 11.23
C LYS A 10 2.63 1.80 9.88
N PHE A 11 1.87 2.21 8.87
CA PHE A 11 2.43 2.54 7.57
C PHE A 11 3.11 3.91 7.64
N ASP A 12 4.40 3.94 7.32
CA ASP A 12 5.24 5.14 7.42
C ASP A 12 5.69 5.68 6.05
N GLY A 13 5.25 5.05 4.96
CA GLY A 13 5.63 5.43 3.60
C GLY A 13 6.96 4.82 3.12
N HIS A 14 7.75 4.25 4.03
CA HIS A 14 9.02 3.57 3.74
C HIS A 14 8.89 2.05 3.81
N ASN A 15 8.03 1.55 4.70
CA ASN A 15 7.71 0.14 4.80
C ASN A 15 6.88 -0.35 3.59
N SER A 16 6.79 -1.67 3.47
CA SER A 16 6.14 -2.30 2.31
C SER A 16 4.64 -2.01 2.31
N PHE A 17 4.20 -1.10 1.44
CA PHE A 17 2.78 -0.75 1.29
C PHE A 17 1.92 -1.99 0.97
N GLY A 18 2.41 -2.90 0.11
CA GLY A 18 1.68 -4.15 -0.20
C GLY A 18 1.44 -5.02 1.03
N LEU A 19 2.47 -5.26 1.86
CA LEU A 19 2.32 -6.04 3.09
C LEU A 19 1.42 -5.35 4.12
N TRP A 20 1.54 -4.03 4.25
CA TRP A 20 0.65 -3.25 5.11
C TRP A 20 -0.79 -3.32 4.60
N HIS A 21 -1.01 -3.16 3.30
CA HIS A 21 -2.32 -3.21 2.66
C HIS A 21 -3.01 -4.56 2.88
N ILE A 22 -2.29 -5.68 2.73
CA ILE A 22 -2.80 -7.03 3.00
C ILE A 22 -3.19 -7.18 4.47
N LYS A 23 -2.29 -6.83 5.40
CA LYS A 23 -2.55 -6.92 6.85
C LYS A 23 -3.72 -6.04 7.26
N MET A 24 -3.81 -4.84 6.72
CA MET A 24 -4.86 -3.88 7.01
C MET A 24 -6.21 -4.35 6.47
N ARG A 25 -6.26 -4.86 5.25
CA ARG A 25 -7.48 -5.43 4.66
C ARG A 25 -7.97 -6.65 5.43
N ALA A 26 -7.05 -7.50 5.92
CA ALA A 26 -7.39 -8.62 6.81
C ALA A 26 -8.00 -8.14 8.13
N LEU A 27 -7.43 -7.09 8.75
CA LEU A 27 -7.95 -6.50 9.99
C LEU A 27 -9.35 -5.89 9.78
N LEU A 28 -9.56 -5.14 8.70
CA LEU A 28 -10.89 -4.61 8.37
C LEU A 28 -11.90 -5.74 8.08
N ARG A 29 -11.46 -6.86 7.49
CA ARG A 29 -12.33 -8.03 7.24
C ARG A 29 -12.75 -8.68 8.54
N GLN A 30 -11.82 -8.83 9.49
CA GLN A 30 -12.10 -9.35 10.83
C GLN A 30 -13.12 -8.48 11.57
N GLN A 31 -13.08 -7.16 11.37
CA GLN A 31 -14.00 -6.20 12.00
C GLN A 31 -15.31 -6.01 11.21
N GLY A 32 -15.48 -6.67 10.05
CA GLY A 32 -16.66 -6.52 9.20
C GLY A 32 -16.74 -5.20 8.44
N LEU A 33 -15.64 -4.46 8.32
CA LEU A 33 -15.58 -3.10 7.76
C LEU A 33 -15.21 -3.06 6.27
N THR A 34 -14.87 -4.18 5.64
CA THR A 34 -14.43 -4.21 4.23
C THR A 34 -15.48 -3.73 3.24
N LYS A 35 -16.76 -4.00 3.52
CA LYS A 35 -17.86 -3.65 2.61
C LYS A 35 -18.02 -2.14 2.41
N ILE A 36 -17.56 -1.33 3.36
CA ILE A 36 -17.52 0.14 3.23
C ILE A 36 -16.51 0.59 2.20
N LEU A 37 -15.32 -0.02 2.21
CA LEU A 37 -14.26 0.33 1.28
C LEU A 37 -14.68 0.06 -0.16
N ASP A 38 -15.39 -1.05 -0.36
CA ASP A 38 -15.91 -1.48 -1.65
C ASP A 38 -17.20 -0.74 -2.05
N GLY A 39 -17.84 0.00 -1.13
CA GLY A 39 -19.12 0.68 -1.37
C GLY A 39 -20.31 -0.28 -1.53
N THR A 40 -20.19 -1.52 -1.04
CA THR A 40 -21.17 -2.61 -1.22
C THR A 40 -22.05 -2.85 0.03
N LEU A 41 -22.20 -1.82 0.87
CA LEU A 41 -23.01 -1.93 2.07
C LEU A 41 -24.47 -2.31 1.74
N PRO A 42 -25.09 -3.22 2.52
CA PRO A 42 -26.51 -3.53 2.35
C PRO A 42 -27.38 -2.29 2.58
N SER A 43 -28.33 -2.04 1.69
CA SER A 43 -29.34 -0.97 1.81
C SER A 43 -30.32 -1.15 2.97
N THR A 44 -30.23 -2.28 3.69
CA THR A 44 -31.01 -2.58 4.90
C THR A 44 -30.48 -1.90 6.17
N LEU A 45 -29.27 -1.33 6.15
CA LEU A 45 -28.70 -0.61 7.28
C LEU A 45 -29.29 0.79 7.40
N THR A 46 -29.60 1.22 8.62
CA THR A 46 -29.99 2.62 8.88
C THR A 46 -28.82 3.56 8.63
N LYS A 47 -29.12 4.82 8.29
CA LYS A 47 -28.10 5.86 8.08
C LYS A 47 -27.14 5.97 9.26
N GLU A 48 -27.66 5.93 10.48
CA GLU A 48 -26.87 5.97 11.72
C GLU A 48 -25.91 4.78 11.87
N GLN A 49 -26.34 3.57 11.50
CA GLN A 49 -25.48 2.39 11.50
C GLN A 49 -24.39 2.52 10.46
N THR A 50 -24.74 2.94 9.24
CA THR A 50 -23.77 3.16 8.16
C THR A 50 -22.73 4.21 8.54
N THR A 51 -23.14 5.35 9.11
CA THR A 51 -22.22 6.40 9.59
C THR A 51 -21.28 5.86 10.65
N LYS A 52 -21.78 5.10 11.63
CA LYS A 52 -20.94 4.55 12.70
C LYS A 52 -19.90 3.56 12.17
N ILE A 53 -20.27 2.72 11.19
CA ILE A 53 -19.35 1.76 10.59
C ILE A 53 -18.32 2.50 9.72
N GLU A 54 -18.72 3.58 9.01
CA GLU A 54 -17.82 4.46 8.25
C GLU A 54 -16.79 5.13 9.16
N GLU A 55 -17.23 5.79 10.24
CA GLU A 55 -16.36 6.43 11.22
C GLU A 55 -15.38 5.43 11.84
N ASN A 56 -15.85 4.21 12.15
CA ASN A 56 -14.99 3.17 12.70
C ASN A 56 -13.93 2.72 11.68
N ALA A 57 -14.31 2.49 10.43
CA ALA A 57 -13.36 2.16 9.37
C ALA A 57 -12.33 3.28 9.16
N HIS A 58 -12.79 4.53 9.19
CA HIS A 58 -11.95 5.71 9.07
C HIS A 58 -10.90 5.79 10.17
N ASN A 59 -11.33 5.68 11.43
CA ASN A 59 -10.47 5.72 12.60
C ASN A 59 -9.46 4.57 12.59
N VAL A 60 -9.90 3.37 12.23
CA VAL A 60 -9.04 2.19 12.19
C VAL A 60 -7.93 2.36 11.14
N ILE A 61 -8.24 2.92 9.96
CA ILE A 61 -7.24 3.26 8.94
C ILE A 61 -6.30 4.35 9.45
N GLN A 62 -6.80 5.45 10.02
CA GLN A 62 -5.94 6.51 10.53
C GLN A 62 -4.99 6.03 11.62
N LEU A 63 -5.46 5.19 12.55
CA LEU A 63 -4.64 4.65 13.63
C LEU A 63 -3.53 3.69 13.15
N SER A 64 -3.66 3.13 11.95
CA SER A 64 -2.64 2.28 11.32
C SER A 64 -1.69 3.04 10.40
N LEU A 65 -1.75 4.38 10.39
CA LEU A 65 -0.82 5.26 9.67
C LEU A 65 0.13 5.97 10.65
N ALA A 66 1.33 6.29 10.18
CA ALA A 66 2.25 7.18 10.87
C ALA A 66 1.95 8.66 10.56
N ASP A 67 2.43 9.57 11.40
CA ASP A 67 2.14 11.01 11.33
C ASP A 67 2.49 11.64 9.98
N GLY A 68 3.56 11.16 9.33
CA GLY A 68 3.96 11.63 8.00
C GLY A 68 2.88 11.35 6.94
N ILE A 69 2.30 10.15 6.96
CA ILE A 69 1.26 9.75 6.01
C ILE A 69 -0.08 10.40 6.37
N LEU A 70 -0.38 10.52 7.67
CA LEU A 70 -1.58 11.21 8.14
C LEU A 70 -1.67 12.63 7.58
N ARG A 71 -0.55 13.37 7.52
CA ARG A 71 -0.51 14.72 6.92
C ARG A 71 -0.86 14.72 5.43
N GLU A 72 -0.55 13.67 4.67
CA GLU A 72 -0.89 13.57 3.24
C GLU A 72 -2.36 13.24 2.99
N VAL A 73 -3.04 12.66 3.98
CA VAL A 73 -4.43 12.17 3.85
C VAL A 73 -5.42 12.86 4.80
N THR A 74 -4.99 13.93 5.48
CA THR A 74 -5.80 14.67 6.48
C THR A 74 -7.10 15.22 5.88
N ASP A 75 -7.11 15.54 4.58
CA ASP A 75 -8.28 16.13 3.91
C ASP A 75 -9.41 15.13 3.63
N GLU A 76 -9.16 13.83 3.81
CA GLU A 76 -10.16 12.79 3.58
C GLU A 76 -10.87 12.46 4.90
N GLU A 77 -12.17 12.71 4.96
CA GLU A 77 -13.04 12.40 6.12
C GLU A 77 -13.84 11.10 5.92
N ILE A 78 -13.78 10.51 4.72
CA ILE A 78 -14.56 9.34 4.32
C ILE A 78 -13.60 8.15 4.16
N ALA A 79 -13.85 7.04 4.86
CA ALA A 79 -12.98 5.88 4.91
C ALA A 79 -12.73 5.28 3.52
N SER A 80 -13.78 5.20 2.70
CA SER A 80 -13.66 4.70 1.33
C SER A 80 -12.80 5.61 0.43
N ARG A 81 -12.85 6.94 0.63
CA ARG A 81 -12.02 7.89 -0.12
C ARG A 81 -10.57 7.87 0.37
N LEU A 82 -10.38 7.86 1.69
CA LEU A 82 -9.08 7.69 2.34
C LEU A 82 -8.36 6.44 1.82
N TRP A 83 -9.06 5.30 1.80
CA TRP A 83 -8.53 4.03 1.29
C TRP A 83 -8.12 4.14 -0.19
N LYS A 84 -9.01 4.66 -1.04
CA LYS A 84 -8.72 4.86 -2.47
C LYS A 84 -7.54 5.82 -2.70
N LYS A 85 -7.42 6.89 -1.92
CA LYS A 85 -6.30 7.84 -2.00
C LYS A 85 -4.99 7.16 -1.64
N LEU A 86 -4.94 6.38 -0.55
CA LEU A 86 -3.76 5.61 -0.15
C LEU A 86 -3.34 4.62 -1.24
N VAL A 87 -4.28 3.80 -1.69
CA VAL A 87 -4.05 2.82 -2.77
C VAL A 87 -3.53 3.54 -4.02
N SER A 88 -4.17 4.63 -4.46
CA SER A 88 -3.75 5.39 -5.62
C SER A 88 -2.34 5.99 -5.46
N LEU A 89 -2.03 6.60 -4.33
CA LEU A 89 -0.72 7.22 -4.07
C LEU A 89 0.41 6.19 -4.11
N TYR A 90 0.24 5.06 -3.42
CA TYR A 90 1.33 4.12 -3.23
C TYR A 90 1.38 3.02 -4.30
N ILE A 91 0.27 2.59 -4.89
CA ILE A 91 0.29 1.72 -6.08
C ILE A 91 0.85 2.47 -7.28
N LYS A 92 0.45 3.73 -7.52
CA LYS A 92 1.04 4.52 -8.62
C LYS A 92 2.54 4.68 -8.42
N LYS A 93 3.01 4.90 -7.20
CA LYS A 93 4.44 4.98 -6.88
C LYS A 93 5.15 3.65 -7.15
N LEU A 94 4.56 2.52 -6.77
CA LEU A 94 5.09 1.18 -7.08
C LEU A 94 5.18 0.92 -8.58
N LEU A 95 4.10 1.17 -9.33
CA LEU A 95 4.06 1.00 -10.79
C LEU A 95 5.04 1.92 -11.52
N THR A 96 5.14 3.19 -11.08
CA THR A 96 6.10 4.16 -11.63
C THR A 96 7.54 3.72 -11.37
N ASN A 97 7.83 3.25 -10.15
CA ASN A 97 9.14 2.72 -9.80
C ASN A 97 9.47 1.46 -10.61
N HIS A 98 8.52 0.54 -10.79
CA HIS A 98 8.70 -0.66 -11.61
C HIS A 98 8.97 -0.32 -13.08
N LEU A 99 8.19 0.62 -13.65
CA LEU A 99 8.38 1.09 -15.01
C LEU A 99 9.75 1.79 -15.18
N TYR A 100 10.14 2.60 -14.20
CA TYR A 100 11.45 3.26 -14.18
C TYR A 100 12.60 2.25 -14.17
N LEU A 101 12.52 1.22 -13.32
CA LEU A 101 13.52 0.15 -13.30
C LEU A 101 13.55 -0.61 -14.64
N LYS A 102 12.38 -0.89 -15.24
CA LYS A 102 12.33 -1.51 -16.59
C LYS A 102 13.02 -0.65 -17.63
N GLN A 103 12.75 0.65 -17.61
CA GLN A 103 13.42 1.59 -18.50
C GLN A 103 14.92 1.60 -18.28
N GLN A 104 15.41 1.65 -17.04
CA GLN A 104 16.83 1.57 -16.72
C GLN A 104 17.46 0.27 -17.24
N LEU A 105 16.78 -0.87 -17.08
CA LEU A 105 17.26 -2.15 -17.59
C LEU A 105 17.38 -2.15 -19.12
N TYR A 106 16.38 -1.62 -19.84
CA TYR A 106 16.40 -1.54 -21.31
C TYR A 106 17.43 -0.53 -21.84
N THR A 107 17.74 0.50 -21.08
CA THR A 107 18.72 1.52 -21.47
C THR A 107 20.12 1.24 -20.93
N LEU A 108 20.28 0.22 -20.08
CA LEU A 108 21.56 -0.19 -19.51
C LEU A 108 22.51 -0.61 -20.65
N LYS A 109 23.60 0.14 -20.79
CA LYS A 109 24.67 -0.14 -21.75
C LYS A 109 25.99 0.01 -21.06
N MET A 110 26.92 -0.88 -21.39
CA MET A 110 28.29 -0.79 -20.92
C MET A 110 28.92 0.49 -21.47
N LYS A 111 29.49 1.31 -20.58
CA LYS A 111 30.18 2.56 -20.96
C LYS A 111 31.64 2.26 -21.31
N GLU A 112 32.22 3.06 -22.19
CA GLU A 112 33.65 2.95 -22.51
C GLU A 112 34.50 3.20 -21.25
N GLY A 113 35.43 2.29 -20.96
CA GLY A 113 36.25 2.32 -19.75
C GLY A 113 35.62 1.67 -18.50
N MET A 114 34.36 1.23 -18.55
CA MET A 114 33.73 0.45 -17.48
C MET A 114 34.22 -1.00 -17.53
N SER A 115 34.46 -1.63 -16.38
CA SER A 115 34.75 -3.06 -16.32
C SER A 115 33.47 -3.90 -16.48
N ILE A 116 33.63 -5.14 -16.94
CA ILE A 116 32.51 -6.08 -17.04
C ILE A 116 31.88 -6.33 -15.66
N SER A 117 32.69 -6.40 -14.61
CA SER A 117 32.19 -6.63 -13.23
C SER A 117 31.27 -5.50 -12.78
N GLU A 118 31.69 -4.25 -12.96
CA GLU A 118 30.89 -3.08 -12.58
C GLU A 118 29.56 -3.04 -13.34
N HIS A 119 29.58 -3.37 -14.64
CA HIS A 119 28.37 -3.43 -15.45
C HIS A 119 27.40 -4.54 -14.96
N VAL A 120 27.95 -5.71 -14.60
CA VAL A 120 27.17 -6.82 -14.04
C VAL A 120 26.60 -6.46 -12.66
N ASP A 121 27.34 -5.71 -11.85
CA ASP A 121 26.86 -5.24 -10.55
C ASP A 121 25.69 -4.24 -10.70
N GLU A 122 25.77 -3.29 -11.64
CA GLU A 122 24.66 -2.39 -11.96
C GLU A 122 23.42 -3.15 -12.46
N PHE A 123 23.62 -4.14 -13.32
CA PHE A 123 22.54 -5.02 -13.78
C PHE A 123 21.89 -5.78 -12.62
N ASN A 124 22.69 -6.43 -11.77
CA ASN A 124 22.20 -7.20 -10.63
C ASN A 124 21.44 -6.33 -9.64
N LYS A 125 21.88 -5.10 -9.41
CA LYS A 125 21.18 -4.14 -8.56
C LYS A 125 19.78 -3.84 -9.09
N ILE A 126 19.64 -3.53 -10.38
CA ILE A 126 18.34 -3.26 -11.01
C ILE A 126 17.42 -4.49 -10.90
N ILE A 127 17.95 -5.69 -11.12
CA ILE A 127 17.18 -6.95 -11.00
C ILE A 127 16.73 -7.22 -9.56
N MET A 128 17.58 -6.96 -8.56
CA MET A 128 17.20 -7.09 -7.14
C MET A 128 16.11 -6.09 -6.77
N ASP A 129 16.24 -4.83 -7.18
CA ASP A 129 15.24 -3.79 -6.92
C ASP A 129 13.90 -4.12 -7.60
N MET A 130 13.93 -4.68 -8.83
CA MET A 130 12.73 -5.18 -9.50
C MET A 130 12.06 -6.34 -8.75
N LYS A 131 12.83 -7.35 -8.32
CA LYS A 131 12.29 -8.48 -7.54
C LYS A 131 11.64 -8.01 -6.25
N ASN A 132 12.24 -7.02 -5.59
CA ASN A 132 11.68 -6.41 -4.38
C ASN A 132 10.36 -5.65 -4.63
N ILE A 133 10.10 -5.21 -5.86
CA ILE A 133 8.82 -4.60 -6.25
C ILE A 133 7.82 -5.66 -6.74
N ASN A 134 8.24 -6.63 -7.56
CA ASN A 134 7.38 -7.70 -8.05
C ASN A 134 6.87 -8.63 -6.95
N LEU A 135 7.70 -8.98 -5.96
CA LEU A 135 7.24 -9.71 -4.77
C LEU A 135 6.17 -8.95 -3.98
N LYS A 136 6.00 -7.64 -4.21
CA LYS A 136 4.94 -6.82 -3.62
C LYS A 136 3.70 -6.71 -4.51
N ILE A 137 3.78 -7.10 -5.78
CA ILE A 137 2.71 -7.04 -6.79
C ILE A 137 2.10 -8.42 -7.06
N ASP A 138 2.88 -9.51 -7.04
CA ASP A 138 2.36 -10.88 -7.27
C ASP A 138 1.47 -11.41 -6.11
N GLU A 139 1.44 -10.75 -4.95
CA GLU A 139 0.42 -11.01 -3.90
C GLU A 139 -0.91 -10.28 -4.19
N GLU A 140 -0.99 -9.52 -5.28
CA GLU A 140 -2.14 -8.69 -5.68
C GLU A 140 -3.03 -9.33 -6.77
N ASP A 141 -2.68 -10.51 -7.31
CA ASP A 141 -3.53 -11.33 -8.20
C ASP A 141 -4.11 -12.58 -7.48
#